data_AF-A0A654D4A3-F1
#
_entry.id   AF-A0A654D4A3-F1
#
_cell.length_a   1.000
_cell.length_b   1.000
_cell.length_c   1.000
_cell.angle_alpha   90.00
_cell.angle_beta   90.00
_cell.angle_gamma   90.00
#
_symmetry.space_group_name_H-M   'P 1'
#
loop_
_entity.id
_entity.type
_entity.pdbx_description
1 polymer ?
#
loop_
_entity_poly.entity_id
_entity_poly.type
_entity_poly.pdbx_seq_one_letter_code
_entity_poly.pdbx_strand_id
1 'polypeptide(L)'
;MPIRPENRWLYPIDWAQLSATVRFERAGSRCERCGRPHLRRVVHLGDGRWWDADAGHWRTAHGARTALADGLLLSSIRTTRVVLACAHLDHDPGNSTSGNLAALCQRCHLLHDAEEHRWQRWWNRFRRRAVRDLYEDPRLTRQRLARVRRMALADGGAKSRHDDGRYR
;
A
#
# COMPACT_ATOMS: atom_id res chain seq x y z
N MET A 1 2.67 5.77 4.32
CA MET A 1 3.85 5.28 3.57
C MET A 1 5.05 6.11 3.97
N PRO A 2 6.23 5.54 4.17
CA PRO A 2 7.44 6.33 4.36
C PRO A 2 7.73 7.13 3.08
N ILE A 3 8.07 8.41 3.25
CA ILE A 3 8.51 9.26 2.13
C ILE A 3 9.87 8.75 1.66
N ARG A 4 10.02 8.51 0.36
CA ARG A 4 11.30 8.10 -0.21
C ARG A 4 12.33 9.21 0.02
N PRO A 5 13.58 8.91 0.43
CA PRO A 5 14.60 9.93 0.68
C PRO A 5 14.77 10.92 -0.47
N GLU A 6 14.75 10.42 -1.71
CA GLU A 6 14.85 11.22 -2.93
C GLU A 6 13.67 12.17 -3.19
N ASN A 7 12.53 11.98 -2.51
CA ASN A 7 11.36 12.84 -2.69
C ASN A 7 11.19 13.85 -1.56
N ARG A 8 12.02 13.80 -0.50
CA ARG A 8 11.80 14.58 0.73
C ARG A 8 11.73 16.09 0.49
N TRP A 9 12.50 16.59 -0.47
CA TRP A 9 12.53 18.01 -0.83
C TRP A 9 11.27 18.51 -1.56
N LEU A 10 10.43 17.60 -2.08
CA LEU A 10 9.16 17.97 -2.73
C LEU A 10 8.08 18.32 -1.71
N TYR A 11 8.26 17.86 -0.47
CA TYR A 11 7.32 18.11 0.62
C TYR A 11 7.66 19.43 1.32
N PRO A 12 6.65 20.21 1.75
CA PRO A 12 6.86 21.37 2.61
C PRO A 12 7.61 21.01 3.91
N ILE A 13 8.34 21.97 4.47
CA ILE A 13 9.10 21.79 5.71
C ILE A 13 8.20 21.38 6.89
N ASP A 14 6.96 21.85 6.88
CA ASP A 14 5.90 21.61 7.87
C ASP A 14 4.98 20.44 7.50
N TRP A 15 5.43 19.54 6.62
CA TRP A 15 4.63 18.40 6.17
C TRP A 15 4.04 17.56 7.32
N ALA A 16 4.77 17.39 8.42
CA ALA A 16 4.28 16.63 9.56
C ALA A 16 3.01 17.24 10.17
N GLN A 17 2.98 18.58 10.30
CA GLN A 17 1.86 19.36 10.78
C GLN A 17 0.71 19.34 9.76
N LEU A 18 1.00 19.67 8.49
CA LEU A 18 0.01 19.67 7.41
C LEU A 18 -0.71 18.32 7.30
N SER A 19 0.06 17.23 7.30
CA SER A 19 -0.46 15.87 7.26
C SER A 19 -1.30 15.51 8.48
N ALA A 20 -0.95 16.03 9.67
CA ALA A 20 -1.72 15.82 10.89
C ALA A 20 -3.06 16.58 10.84
N THR A 21 -3.04 17.85 10.44
CA THR A 21 -4.25 18.67 10.24
C THR A 21 -5.22 18.01 9.26
N VAL A 22 -4.73 17.54 8.10
CA VAL A 22 -5.58 16.82 7.13
C VAL A 22 -6.20 15.57 7.75
N ARG A 23 -5.41 14.75 8.45
CA ARG A 23 -5.88 13.44 8.95
C ARG A 23 -6.74 13.51 10.20
N PHE A 24 -6.45 14.41 11.11
CA PHE A 24 -7.01 14.36 12.47
C PHE A 24 -7.96 15.50 12.76
N GLU A 25 -7.69 16.68 12.21
CA GLU A 25 -8.53 17.86 12.39
C GLU A 25 -9.60 17.90 11.30
N ARG A 26 -9.21 18.08 10.03
CA ARG A 26 -10.15 18.20 8.90
C ARG A 26 -10.99 16.94 8.71
N ALA A 27 -10.34 15.78 8.67
CA ALA A 27 -11.03 14.52 8.46
C ALA A 27 -11.60 13.90 9.75
N GLY A 28 -11.44 14.55 10.91
CA GLY A 28 -11.95 14.07 12.19
C GLY A 28 -11.45 12.68 12.56
N SER A 29 -10.20 12.36 12.22
CA SER A 29 -9.61 11.01 12.41
C SER A 29 -10.38 9.89 11.71
N ARG A 30 -11.04 10.18 10.59
CA ARG A 30 -11.75 9.20 9.75
C ARG A 30 -11.26 9.25 8.32
N CYS A 31 -11.36 8.13 7.61
CA CYS A 31 -11.05 8.09 6.19
C CYS A 31 -12.09 8.91 5.40
N GLU A 32 -11.66 9.90 4.62
CA GLU A 32 -12.55 10.76 3.83
C GLU A 32 -13.28 10.00 2.70
N ARG A 33 -12.82 8.81 2.33
CA ARG A 33 -13.47 7.98 1.28
C ARG A 33 -14.44 6.92 1.82
N CYS A 34 -14.18 6.33 2.99
CA CYS A 34 -15.00 5.20 3.48
C CYS A 34 -15.45 5.32 4.94
N GLY A 35 -15.05 6.37 5.66
CA GLY A 35 -15.46 6.64 7.03
C GLY A 35 -14.77 5.81 8.12
N ARG A 36 -13.88 4.86 7.77
CA ARG A 36 -13.19 4.02 8.75
C ARG A 36 -12.37 4.89 9.74
N PRO A 37 -12.54 4.70 11.06
CA PRO A 37 -11.84 5.50 12.07
C PRO A 37 -10.37 5.08 12.27
N HIS A 38 -9.50 6.06 12.53
CA HIS A 38 -8.08 5.87 12.76
C HIS A 38 -7.80 5.02 14.03
N LEU A 39 -6.79 4.15 13.96
CA LEU A 39 -6.29 3.25 15.02
C LEU A 39 -7.31 2.25 15.60
N ARG A 40 -8.53 2.18 15.06
CA ARG A 40 -9.52 1.18 15.45
C ARG A 40 -9.29 -0.14 14.72
N ARG A 41 -9.61 -1.26 15.38
CA ARG A 41 -9.73 -2.56 14.71
C ARG A 41 -11.13 -2.65 14.11
N VAL A 42 -11.21 -2.87 12.81
CA VAL A 42 -12.46 -2.89 12.07
C VAL A 42 -12.67 -4.26 11.45
N VAL A 43 -13.88 -4.79 11.61
CA VAL A 43 -14.32 -6.05 11.01
C VAL A 43 -14.79 -5.78 9.57
N HIS A 44 -14.34 -6.58 8.61
CA HIS A 44 -14.67 -6.42 7.20
C HIS A 44 -14.70 -7.73 6.42
N LEU A 45 -15.35 -7.71 5.26
CA LEU A 45 -15.55 -8.91 4.40
C LEU A 45 -14.47 -9.09 3.32
N GLY A 46 -13.51 -8.18 3.25
CA GLY A 46 -12.40 -8.23 2.28
C GLY A 46 -12.68 -7.48 0.97
N ASP A 47 -13.94 -7.44 0.53
CA ASP A 47 -14.39 -6.63 -0.62
C ASP A 47 -14.39 -5.11 -0.33
N GLY A 48 -14.40 -4.73 0.94
CA GLY A 48 -14.42 -3.34 1.40
C GLY A 48 -15.55 -3.03 2.37
N ARG A 49 -16.62 -3.84 2.37
CA ARG A 49 -17.70 -3.73 3.34
C ARG A 49 -17.17 -3.94 4.74
N TRP A 50 -17.63 -3.13 5.68
CA TRP A 50 -17.11 -3.11 7.05
C TRP A 50 -18.18 -2.79 8.08
N TRP A 51 -18.03 -3.32 9.28
CA TRP A 51 -18.93 -3.08 10.40
C TRP A 51 -18.56 -1.80 11.13
N ASP A 52 -19.46 -0.83 11.13
CA ASP A 52 -19.35 0.38 11.94
C ASP A 52 -19.90 0.11 13.34
N ALA A 53 -19.00 -0.12 14.29
CA ALA A 53 -19.36 -0.39 15.67
C ALA A 53 -19.98 0.82 16.38
N ASP A 54 -19.65 2.05 15.98
CA ASP A 54 -20.21 3.26 16.59
C ASP A 54 -21.67 3.44 16.14
N ALA A 55 -21.97 3.12 14.89
CA ALA A 55 -23.29 3.32 14.29
C ALA A 55 -24.16 2.04 14.23
N GLY A 56 -23.63 0.90 14.68
CA GLY A 56 -24.35 -0.38 14.75
C GLY A 56 -24.81 -0.94 13.40
N HIS A 57 -24.08 -0.68 12.31
CA HIS A 57 -24.48 -1.17 10.98
C HIS A 57 -23.31 -1.45 10.04
N TRP A 58 -23.58 -2.21 8.97
CA TRP A 58 -22.63 -2.44 7.89
C TRP A 58 -22.56 -1.24 6.94
N ARG A 59 -21.35 -0.93 6.49
CA ARG A 59 -21.08 0.08 5.47
C ARG A 59 -20.48 -0.55 4.22
N THR A 60 -20.72 0.08 3.08
CA THR A 60 -20.10 -0.26 1.80
C THR A 60 -18.61 0.10 1.78
N ALA A 61 -17.93 -0.29 0.70
CA ALA A 61 -16.56 0.13 0.43
C ALA A 61 -16.34 1.66 0.41
N HIS A 62 -17.42 2.44 0.20
CA HIS A 62 -17.45 3.90 0.14
C HIS A 62 -18.12 4.54 1.37
N GLY A 63 -18.45 3.75 2.39
CA GLY A 63 -18.98 4.28 3.66
C GLY A 63 -20.50 4.47 3.71
N ALA A 64 -21.25 4.21 2.63
CA ALA A 64 -22.71 4.23 2.66
C ALA A 64 -23.26 3.08 3.52
N ARG A 65 -24.39 3.27 4.21
CA ARG A 65 -25.05 2.21 4.97
C ARG A 65 -25.52 1.10 4.02
N THR A 66 -25.38 -0.16 4.44
CA THR A 66 -25.83 -1.32 3.68
C THR A 66 -26.33 -2.42 4.61
N ALA A 67 -27.28 -3.22 4.14
CA ALA A 67 -27.64 -4.49 4.77
C ALA A 67 -26.77 -5.60 4.16
N LEU A 68 -26.43 -6.60 4.94
CA LEU A 68 -25.86 -7.82 4.40
C LEU A 68 -26.99 -8.77 4.03
N ALA A 69 -26.85 -9.45 2.89
CA ALA A 69 -27.72 -10.57 2.56
C ALA A 69 -27.56 -11.69 3.59
N ASP A 70 -28.59 -12.52 3.72
CA ASP A 70 -28.59 -13.63 4.67
C ASP A 70 -27.42 -14.59 4.38
N GLY A 71 -26.78 -15.04 5.46
CA GLY A 71 -25.64 -15.94 5.41
C GLY A 71 -24.30 -15.23 5.25
N LEU A 72 -23.66 -14.94 6.38
CA LEU A 72 -22.24 -14.59 6.43
C LEU A 72 -21.42 -15.83 6.77
N LEU A 73 -20.53 -16.22 5.86
CA LEU A 73 -19.50 -17.20 6.21
C LEU A 73 -18.53 -16.54 7.19
N LEU A 74 -18.47 -17.06 8.43
CA LEU A 74 -17.51 -16.58 9.45
C LEU A 74 -16.06 -16.61 8.93
N SER A 75 -15.73 -17.55 8.05
CA SER A 75 -14.43 -17.67 7.39
C SER A 75 -14.06 -16.50 6.47
N SER A 76 -15.06 -15.73 5.98
CA SER A 76 -14.84 -14.53 5.17
C SER A 76 -14.51 -13.28 6.01
N ILE A 77 -14.80 -13.32 7.31
CA ILE A 77 -14.61 -12.20 8.21
C ILE A 77 -13.12 -12.01 8.48
N ARG A 78 -12.67 -10.77 8.32
CA ARG A 78 -11.30 -10.32 8.58
C ARG A 78 -11.34 -9.12 9.52
N THR A 79 -10.27 -8.93 10.28
CA THR A 79 -10.11 -7.76 11.13
C THR A 79 -8.80 -7.06 10.80
N THR A 80 -8.85 -5.74 10.60
CA THR A 80 -7.67 -4.93 10.29
C THR A 80 -7.62 -3.73 11.23
N ARG A 81 -6.42 -3.41 11.74
CA ARG A 81 -6.16 -2.14 12.43
C ARG A 81 -6.01 -1.03 11.40
N VAL A 82 -6.91 -0.06 11.43
CA VAL A 82 -6.96 1.03 10.46
C VAL A 82 -5.90 2.07 10.77
N VAL A 83 -5.08 2.39 9.77
CA VAL A 83 -4.14 3.51 9.82
C VAL A 83 -4.47 4.47 8.68
N LEU A 84 -4.50 5.77 8.99
CA LEU A 84 -4.71 6.83 8.01
C LEU A 84 -3.37 7.37 7.54
N ALA A 85 -3.28 7.64 6.25
CA ALA A 85 -2.20 8.35 5.61
C ALA A 85 -2.77 9.55 4.86
N CYS A 86 -1.95 10.59 4.71
CA CYS A 86 -2.26 11.72 3.84
C CYS A 86 -1.82 11.36 2.42
N ALA A 87 -2.74 11.42 1.48
CA ALA A 87 -2.54 11.10 0.07
C ALA A 87 -2.65 12.37 -0.79
N HIS A 88 -1.80 12.46 -1.82
CA HIS A 88 -1.96 13.43 -2.90
C HIS A 88 -2.97 12.86 -3.91
N LEU A 89 -4.01 13.62 -4.26
CA LEU A 89 -5.07 13.16 -5.14
C LEU A 89 -4.61 13.06 -6.60
N ASP A 90 -3.66 13.90 -7.00
CA ASP A 90 -3.02 13.90 -8.32
C ASP A 90 -1.75 13.02 -8.42
N HIS A 91 -1.38 12.33 -7.35
CA HIS A 91 -0.13 11.57 -7.22
C HIS A 91 1.17 12.38 -7.30
N ASP A 92 1.11 13.72 -7.32
CA ASP A 92 2.28 14.59 -7.31
C ASP A 92 2.65 14.99 -5.88
N PRO A 93 3.78 14.50 -5.33
CA PRO A 93 4.24 14.91 -4.00
C PRO A 93 4.62 16.39 -3.89
N GLY A 94 4.81 17.11 -5.00
CA GLY A 94 5.08 18.55 -5.02
C GLY A 94 3.82 19.41 -4.82
N ASN A 95 2.63 18.86 -5.01
CA ASN A 95 1.37 19.59 -4.88
C ASN A 95 0.72 19.38 -3.50
N SER A 96 1.26 20.03 -2.47
CA SER A 96 0.73 19.95 -1.10
C SER A 96 -0.41 20.93 -0.79
N THR A 97 -1.15 21.40 -1.81
CA THR A 97 -2.32 22.27 -1.58
C THR A 97 -3.40 21.53 -0.79
N SER A 98 -4.08 22.23 0.13
CA SER A 98 -5.08 21.60 1.02
C SER A 98 -6.15 20.82 0.26
N GLY A 99 -6.61 21.33 -0.89
CA GLY A 99 -7.62 20.68 -1.74
C GLY A 99 -7.11 19.43 -2.47
N ASN A 100 -5.79 19.28 -2.66
CA ASN A 100 -5.18 18.11 -3.29
C ASN A 100 -4.83 17.00 -2.28
N LEU A 101 -4.93 17.27 -0.98
CA LEU A 101 -4.63 16.30 0.06
C LEU A 101 -5.88 15.60 0.54
N ALA A 102 -5.79 14.31 0.86
CA ALA A 102 -6.87 13.54 1.46
C ALA A 102 -6.39 12.57 2.55
N ALA A 103 -7.20 12.41 3.60
CA ALA A 103 -6.98 11.43 4.65
C ALA A 103 -7.57 10.07 4.24
N LEU A 104 -6.72 9.15 3.80
CA LEU A 104 -7.14 7.83 3.33
C LEU A 104 -6.64 6.71 4.24
N CYS A 105 -7.50 5.72 4.50
CA CYS A 105 -7.08 4.48 5.17
C CYS A 105 -6.22 3.62 4.24
N GLN A 106 -5.47 2.66 4.80
CA GLN A 106 -4.60 1.75 4.03
C GLN A 106 -5.27 1.17 2.78
N ARG A 107 -6.53 0.69 2.87
CA ARG A 107 -7.27 0.14 1.72
C ARG A 107 -7.53 1.20 0.66
N CYS A 108 -8.14 2.32 1.04
CA CYS A 108 -8.53 3.38 0.10
C CYS A 108 -7.29 4.02 -0.55
N HIS A 109 -6.21 4.17 0.21
CA HIS A 109 -4.94 4.68 -0.29
C HIS A 109 -4.30 3.72 -1.30
N LEU A 110 -4.26 2.41 -1.01
CA LEU A 110 -3.74 1.41 -1.95
C LEU A 110 -4.54 1.32 -3.25
N LEU A 111 -5.87 1.50 -3.18
CA LEU A 111 -6.73 1.54 -4.36
C LEU A 111 -6.51 2.82 -5.17
N HIS A 112 -6.37 3.96 -4.50
CA HIS A 112 -6.05 5.24 -5.15
C HIS A 112 -4.73 5.13 -5.93
N ASP A 113 -3.67 4.62 -5.30
CA ASP A 113 -2.36 4.50 -5.94
C ASP A 113 -2.21 3.31 -6.90
N ALA A 114 -3.25 2.49 -7.11
CA ALA A 114 -3.10 1.21 -7.79
C ALA A 114 -2.60 1.37 -9.23
N GLU A 115 -3.13 2.35 -9.95
CA GLU A 115 -2.76 2.63 -11.34
C GLU A 115 -1.35 3.22 -11.44
N GLU A 116 -1.05 4.24 -10.66
CA GLU A 116 0.29 4.85 -10.61
C GLU A 116 1.34 3.82 -10.21
N HIS A 117 1.06 2.95 -9.24
CA HIS A 117 1.96 1.84 -8.90
C HIS A 117 2.13 0.83 -10.04
N ARG A 118 1.11 0.56 -10.86
CA ARG A 118 1.26 -0.30 -12.06
C ARG A 118 2.18 0.37 -13.07
N TRP A 119 1.97 1.65 -13.34
CA TRP A 119 2.80 2.45 -14.24
C TRP A 119 4.26 2.51 -13.77
N GLN A 120 4.51 2.88 -12.51
CA GLN A 120 5.85 2.94 -11.95
C GLN A 120 6.56 1.59 -11.98
N ARG A 121 5.87 0.48 -11.67
CA ARG A 121 6.47 -0.87 -11.74
C ARG A 121 6.90 -1.19 -13.17
N TRP A 122 6.05 -0.88 -14.15
CA TRP A 122 6.38 -1.03 -15.56
C TRP A 122 7.57 -0.15 -15.96
N TRP A 123 7.50 1.15 -15.68
CA TRP A 123 8.54 2.13 -16.06
C TRP A 123 9.90 1.77 -15.46
N ASN A 124 9.93 1.38 -14.18
CA ASN A 124 11.16 0.97 -13.51
C ASN A 124 11.79 -0.28 -14.14
N ARG A 125 10.97 -1.21 -14.64
CA ARG A 125 11.45 -2.39 -15.37
C ARG A 125 11.93 -2.01 -16.77
N PHE A 126 11.15 -1.19 -17.47
CA PHE A 126 11.43 -0.73 -18.82
C PHE A 126 12.72 0.09 -18.87
N ARG A 127 12.84 1.15 -18.05
CA ARG A 127 14.01 2.05 -18.06
C ARG A 127 15.33 1.31 -17.82
N ARG A 128 15.33 0.32 -16.90
CA ARG A 128 16.51 -0.50 -16.61
C ARG A 128 16.91 -1.36 -17.80
N ARG A 129 15.94 -1.85 -18.57
CA ARG A 129 16.21 -2.60 -19.79
C ARG A 129 16.70 -1.67 -20.90
N ALA A 130 16.02 -0.54 -21.13
CA ALA A 130 16.37 0.41 -22.18
C ALA A 130 17.81 0.95 -22.04
N VAL A 131 18.22 1.31 -20.81
CA VAL A 131 19.61 1.74 -20.53
C VAL A 131 20.62 0.63 -20.84
N ARG A 132 20.30 -0.62 -20.49
CA ARG A 132 21.18 -1.76 -20.82
C ARG A 132 21.29 -1.99 -22.31
N ASP A 133 20.16 -1.93 -23.02
CA ASP A 133 20.13 -2.13 -24.47
C ASP A 133 20.94 -1.03 -25.21
N LEU A 134 21.02 0.19 -24.64
CA LEU A 134 21.79 1.30 -25.21
C LEU A 134 23.30 1.22 -24.95
N TYR A 135 23.71 0.80 -23.74
CA TYR A 135 25.11 0.89 -23.29
C TYR A 135 25.83 -0.45 -23.12
N GLU A 136 25.13 -1.58 -23.17
CA GLU A 136 25.73 -2.90 -22.95
C GLU A 136 25.63 -3.78 -24.21
N ASP A 137 26.68 -4.55 -24.50
CA ASP A 137 26.63 -5.58 -25.54
C ASP A 137 25.61 -6.68 -25.17
N PRO A 138 24.61 -6.99 -26.02
CA PRO A 138 23.56 -7.96 -25.69
C PRO A 138 24.08 -9.37 -25.36
N ARG A 139 25.19 -9.82 -25.96
CA ARG A 139 25.76 -11.15 -25.73
C ARG A 139 26.44 -11.21 -24.37
N LEU A 140 27.26 -10.20 -24.05
CA LEU A 140 27.92 -10.11 -22.74
C LEU A 140 26.89 -9.98 -21.61
N THR A 141 25.84 -9.18 -21.82
CA THR A 141 24.76 -9.01 -20.86
C THR A 141 24.00 -10.32 -20.62
N ARG A 142 23.67 -11.07 -21.68
CA ARG A 142 23.03 -12.38 -21.55
C ARG A 142 23.89 -13.37 -20.75
N GLN A 143 25.19 -13.42 -21.02
CA GLN A 143 26.13 -14.28 -20.29
C GLN A 143 26.20 -13.91 -18.81
N ARG A 144 26.34 -12.61 -18.50
CA ARG A 144 26.38 -12.08 -17.13
C ARG A 144 25.11 -12.42 -16.36
N LEU A 145 23.93 -12.19 -16.93
CA LEU A 145 22.64 -12.52 -16.29
C LEU A 145 22.48 -14.03 -16.06
N ALA A 146 22.91 -14.87 -17.00
CA ALA A 146 22.88 -16.32 -16.85
C ALA A 146 23.84 -16.81 -15.75
N ARG A 147 25.00 -16.17 -15.58
CA ARG A 147 25.93 -16.45 -14.48
C ARG A 147 25.32 -16.09 -13.13
N VAL A 148 24.77 -14.87 -12.98
CA VAL A 148 24.11 -14.43 -11.73
C VAL A 148 22.97 -15.36 -11.34
N ARG A 149 22.14 -15.76 -12.32
CA ARG A 149 21.04 -16.71 -12.08
C ARG A 149 21.53 -18.08 -11.62
N ARG A 150 22.62 -18.59 -12.18
CA ARG A 150 23.24 -19.86 -11.75
C ARG A 150 23.80 -19.77 -10.33
N MET A 151 24.47 -18.68 -9.97
CA MET A 151 24.99 -18.46 -8.61
C MET A 151 23.85 -18.40 -7.59
N ALA A 152 22.78 -17.65 -7.87
CA ALA A 152 21.62 -17.56 -6.99
C ALA A 152 20.92 -18.92 -6.75
N LEU A 153 20.90 -19.80 -7.77
CA LEU A 153 20.36 -21.16 -7.65
C LEU A 153 21.29 -22.08 -6.84
N ALA A 154 22.61 -21.92 -6.97
CA ALA A 154 23.58 -22.68 -6.19
C ALA A 154 23.52 -22.32 -4.69
N ASP A 155 23.39 -21.02 -4.36
CA ASP A 155 23.27 -20.54 -2.98
C ASP A 155 21.91 -20.90 -2.35
N GLY A 156 20.85 -21.02 -3.15
CA GLY A 156 19.52 -21.45 -2.70
C GLY A 156 19.41 -22.94 -2.35
N GLY A 157 20.36 -23.78 -2.76
CA GLY A 157 20.41 -25.22 -2.45
C GLY A 157 21.06 -25.56 -1.10
N ALA A 158 21.71 -24.61 -0.44
CA ALA A 158 22.46 -24.81 0.79
C ALA A 158 21.67 -24.53 2.09
N LYS A 159 20.32 -24.57 2.04
CA LYS A 159 19.46 -24.47 3.24
C LYS A 159 18.45 -25.61 3.30
N SER A 160 18.92 -26.85 3.45
CA SER A 160 18.15 -27.88 4.16
C SER A 160 19.08 -28.98 4.65
N ARG A 161 18.81 -29.46 5.88
CA ARG A 161 19.46 -30.55 6.63
C ARG A 161 20.55 -30.09 7.61
N HIS A 162 20.11 -29.53 8.74
CA HIS A 162 20.42 -30.19 10.00
C HIS A 162 19.17 -30.16 10.91
N ASP A 163 18.86 -31.38 11.35
CA ASP A 163 17.88 -31.80 12.34
C ASP A 163 18.27 -31.27 13.74
N ASP A 164 17.30 -30.89 14.56
CA ASP A 164 17.05 -31.55 15.85
C ASP A 164 16.00 -30.81 16.69
N GLY A 165 14.95 -31.56 17.04
CA GLY A 165 14.64 -31.77 18.45
C GLY A 165 13.74 -30.77 19.19
N ARG A 166 12.58 -31.29 19.59
CA ARG A 166 11.76 -30.98 20.79
C ARG A 166 11.01 -29.64 20.78
N TYR A 167 9.69 -29.72 20.89
CA TYR A 167 9.01 -29.52 22.18
C TYR A 167 7.59 -30.09 22.11
N ARG A 168 7.23 -30.76 23.22
CA ARG A 168 5.86 -31.12 23.59
C ARG A 168 5.09 -29.87 23.99
#